data_AF-A0A7C6QW73-F1
#
_entry.id   AF-A0A7C6QW73-F1
#
_cell.length_a   1.000
_cell.length_b   1.000
_cell.length_c   1.000
_cell.angle_alpha   90.00
_cell.angle_beta   90.00
_cell.angle_gamma   90.00
#
_symmetry.space_group_name_H-M   'P 1'
#
loop_
_entity.id
_entity.type
_entity.pdbx_description
1 polymer ?
#
loop_
_entity_poly.entity_id
_entity_poly.type
_entity_poly.pdbx_seq_one_letter_code
_entity_poly.pdbx_strand_id
1 'polypeptide(L)' 'MGIPDIIGFTVEDAIDLLLDSGFVIHKIETTSPPREKSSEYHDFYRVVRIRHIGDNKVELLVCNPTIG' A
#
# COMPACT_ATOMS: atom_id res chain seq x y z
N MET A 1 -1.27 12.49 -15.70
CA MET A 1 -0.76 11.15 -15.36
C MET A 1 -1.65 10.59 -14.26
N GLY A 2 -2.25 9.43 -14.49
CA GLY A 2 -3.06 8.74 -13.50
C GLY A 2 -2.18 7.83 -12.64
N ILE A 3 -2.54 7.66 -11.38
CA ILE A 3 -1.91 6.67 -10.50
C ILE A 3 -2.41 5.30 -10.95
N PRO A 4 -1.55 4.28 -11.05
CA PRO A 4 -2.01 2.95 -11.39
C PRO A 4 -3.01 2.40 -10.37
N ASP A 5 -4.03 1.69 -10.86
CA ASP A 5 -5.05 1.07 -10.00
C ASP A 5 -4.50 -0.23 -9.40
N ILE A 6 -3.89 -0.11 -8.22
CA ILE A 6 -3.31 -1.24 -7.46
C ILE A 6 -4.23 -1.69 -6.31
N ILE A 7 -5.49 -1.24 -6.27
CA ILE A 7 -6.43 -1.63 -5.23
C ILE A 7 -6.72 -3.14 -5.35
N GLY A 8 -6.57 -3.88 -4.26
CA GLY A 8 -6.76 -5.32 -4.19
C GLY A 8 -5.51 -6.14 -4.56
N PHE A 9 -4.45 -5.50 -5.07
CA PHE A 9 -3.15 -6.15 -5.33
C PHE A 9 -2.45 -6.46 -4.02
N THR A 10 -1.52 -7.42 -4.08
CA THR A 10 -0.59 -7.67 -2.98
C THR A 10 0.33 -6.47 -2.78
N VAL A 11 0.93 -6.32 -1.60
CA VAL A 11 1.91 -5.26 -1.36
C VAL A 11 3.10 -5.40 -2.30
N GLU A 12 3.55 -6.63 -2.53
CA GLU A 12 4.64 -6.94 -3.47
C GLU A 12 4.33 -6.45 -4.90
N ASP A 13 3.21 -6.90 -5.48
CA ASP A 13 2.81 -6.50 -6.83
C ASP A 13 2.58 -4.98 -6.94
N ALA A 14 1.96 -4.39 -5.92
CA ALA A 14 1.70 -2.96 -5.87
C ALA A 14 2.99 -2.13 -5.86
N ILE A 15 3.99 -2.57 -5.10
CA ILE A 15 5.30 -1.91 -5.04
C ILE A 15 5.99 -2.00 -6.40
N ASP A 16 6.03 -3.18 -7.01
CA ASP A 16 6.68 -3.40 -8.30
C ASP A 16 6.08 -2.49 -9.38
N LEU A 17 4.74 -2.44 -9.44
CA LEU A 17 4.02 -1.65 -10.44
C LEU A 17 4.14 -0.14 -10.21
N LEU A 18 4.20 0.31 -8.95
CA LEU A 18 4.47 1.71 -8.61
C LEU A 18 5.89 2.12 -8.98
N LEU A 19 6.89 1.28 -8.70
CA LEU A 19 8.28 1.54 -9.05
C LEU A 19 8.49 1.58 -10.56
N ASP A 20 7.89 0.65 -11.32
CA ASP A 20 7.91 0.65 -12.79
C ASP A 20 7.26 1.94 -13.36
N SER A 21 6.18 2.40 -12.72
CA SER A 21 5.50 3.64 -13.08
C SER A 21 6.22 4.91 -12.64
N GLY A 22 7.37 4.81 -11.95
CA GLY A 22 8.16 5.94 -11.46
C GLY A 22 7.60 6.62 -10.20
N PHE A 23 6.76 5.92 -9.43
CA PHE A 23 6.27 6.37 -8.13
C PHE A 23 7.16 5.89 -6.98
N VAL A 24 7.20 6.67 -5.91
CA VAL A 24 7.93 6.37 -4.68
C VAL A 24 6.94 6.13 -3.56
N ILE A 25 7.04 4.99 -2.89
CA ILE A 25 6.24 4.72 -1.70
C ILE A 25 6.81 5.52 -0.53
N HIS A 26 6.04 6.47 -0.02
CA HIS A 26 6.42 7.26 1.14
C HIS A 26 6.13 6.54 2.46
N LYS A 27 4.97 5.86 2.52
CA LYS A 27 4.48 5.21 3.74
C LYS A 27 3.53 4.08 3.39
N ILE A 28 3.61 2.99 4.16
CA ILE A 28 2.66 1.88 4.12
C ILE A 28 2.04 1.79 5.52
N GLU A 29 0.71 1.88 5.62
CA GLU A 29 -0.04 1.76 6.86
C GLU A 29 -0.94 0.54 6.81
N THR A 30 -0.98 -0.23 7.89
CA THR A 30 -1.92 -1.34 8.07
C THR A 30 -3.21 -0.85 8.71
N THR A 31 -4.39 -1.31 8.28
CA THR A 31 -5.69 -0.97 8.90
C THR A 31 -5.93 -1.59 10.30
N SER A 32 -4.89 -2.05 10.98
CA SER A 32 -4.98 -2.75 12.26
C SER A 32 -5.57 -1.87 13.37
N PRO A 33 -6.29 -2.47 14.34
CA PRO A 33 -6.89 -1.74 15.46
C PRO A 33 -5.83 -0.95 16.25
N PRO A 34 -6.21 0.21 16.83
CA PRO A 34 -5.29 1.22 17.40
C PRO A 34 -4.37 0.73 18.53
N ARG A 35 -4.54 -0.51 19.01
CA ARG A 35 -3.75 -1.12 20.09
C ARG A 35 -2.54 -1.91 19.59
N GLU A 36 -2.46 -2.20 18.30
CA GLU A 36 -1.31 -2.86 17.68
C GLU A 36 -0.75 -1.96 16.58
N LYS A 37 0.10 -1.00 17.00
CA LYS A 37 1.01 -0.31 16.08
C LYS A 37 2.12 -1.29 15.66
N SER A 38 1.77 -2.41 15.04
CA SER A 38 2.76 -3.19 14.32
C SER A 38 3.02 -2.47 13.01
N SER A 39 4.25 -1.97 12.84
CA SER A 39 4.75 -1.51 11.55
C SER A 39 5.02 -2.67 10.58
N GLU A 40 4.75 -3.90 11.02
CA GLU A 40 4.88 -5.13 10.25
C GLU A 40 3.64 -5.31 9.36
N TYR A 41 3.82 -5.04 8.08
CA TYR A 41 2.97 -5.55 7.01
C TYR A 41 3.67 -6.77 6.40
N HIS A 42 2.88 -7.68 5.83
CA HIS A 42 3.41 -8.79 5.05
C HIS A 42 3.16 -8.57 3.56
N ASP A 43 3.99 -9.17 2.71
CA ASP A 43 3.93 -9.03 1.26
C ASP A 43 2.58 -9.47 0.68
N PHE A 44 1.92 -10.45 1.31
CA PHE A 44 0.59 -10.94 0.92
C PHE A 44 -0.58 -10.03 1.35
N TYR A 45 -0.33 -8.94 2.08
CA TYR A 45 -1.38 -8.00 2.44
C TYR A 45 -1.94 -7.34 1.19
N ARG A 46 -3.21 -6.95 1.24
CA ARG A 46 -3.85 -6.32 0.09
C ARG A 46 -3.93 -4.82 0.25
N VAL A 47 -3.60 -4.09 -0.80
CA VAL A 47 -3.81 -2.64 -0.85
C VAL A 47 -5.30 -2.36 -0.85
N VAL A 48 -5.76 -1.60 0.13
CA VAL A 48 -7.16 -1.16 0.25
C VAL A 48 -7.35 0.30 -0.11
N ARG A 49 -6.27 1.10 -0.06
CA ARG A 49 -6.30 2.52 -0.43
C ARG A 49 -4.94 3.01 -0.87
N ILE A 50 -4.95 3.92 -1.83
CA ILE A 50 -3.77 4.68 -2.27
C ILE A 50 -4.05 6.15 -2.03
N ARG A 51 -3.06 6.89 -1.54
CA ARG A 51 -3.13 8.34 -1.37
C ARG A 51 -1.91 8.99 -1.97
N HIS A 52 -2.11 9.95 -2.87
CA HIS A 52 -1.01 10.72 -3.44
C HIS A 52 -0.64 11.89 -2.53
N ILE A 53 0.65 12.09 -2.29
CA ILE A 53 1.15 13.14 -1.40
C ILE A 53 2.12 14.13 -2.08
N GLY A 54 2.38 14.01 -3.39
CA GLY A 54 3.12 15.00 -4.20
C GLY A 54 4.35 14.43 -4.93
N ASP A 55 4.78 15.07 -6.02
CA ASP A 55 6.01 14.76 -6.80
C ASP A 55 6.29 13.27 -7.08
N ASN A 56 5.25 12.47 -7.34
CA ASN A 56 5.29 11.00 -7.50
C ASN A 56 5.37 10.17 -6.20
N LYS A 57 5.03 10.73 -5.05
CA LYS A 57 4.95 10.00 -3.78
C LYS A 57 3.54 9.52 -3.49
N VAL A 58 3.45 8.28 -3.04
CA VAL A 58 2.20 7.65 -2.62
C VAL A 58 2.30 7.05 -1.22
N GLU A 59 1.18 7.09 -0.51
CA GLU A 59 0.95 6.36 0.72
C GLU A 59 -0.02 5.21 0.42
N LEU A 60 0.29 4.03 0.96
CA LEU A 60 -0.52 2.84 0.80
C LEU A 60 -1.17 2.48 2.13
N LEU A 61 -2.45 2.17 2.08
CA LEU A 61 -3.16 1.54 3.17
C LEU A 61 -3.37 0.08 2.78
N VAL A 62 -2.91 -0.83 3.63
CA VAL A 62 -2.94 -2.27 3.40
C VAL A 62 -3.73 -2.97 4.50
N CYS A 63 -4.38 -4.07 4.17
CA CYS A 63 -5.13 -4.89 5.11
C CYS A 63 -4.70 -6.34 4.98
N ASN A 64 -4.71 -7.07 6.10
CA ASN A 64 -4.48 -8.50 6.10
C ASN A 64 -5.72 -9.23 5.57
N PRO A 65 -5.65 -9.93 4.42
CA PRO A 65 -6.81 -10.63 3.85
C PRO A 65 -7.23 -11.87 4.64
N THR A 66 -6.41 -12.34 5.57
CA THR A 66 -6.64 -13.56 6.37
C THR A 66 -7.38 -13.26 7.69
N ILE A 67 -7.57 -11.98 8.03
CA ILE A 67 -8.40 -11.55 9.17
C ILE A 67 -9.76 -11.15 8.59
N GLY A 68 -10.57 -12.16 8.27
CA GLY A 68 -11.95 -12.04 7.79
C GLY A 68 -12.89 -12.85 8.66
#